data_AF-A0A420VCL3-F1
#
_entry.id   AF-A0A420VCL3-F1
#
_cell.length_a   1.000
_cell.length_b   1.000
_cell.length_c   1.000
_cell.angle_alpha   90.00
_cell.angle_beta   90.00
_cell.angle_gamma   90.00
#
_symmetry.space_group_name_H-M   'P 1'
#
loop_
_entity.id
_entity.type
_entity.pdbx_description
1 polymer ?
#
loop_
_entity_poly.entity_id
_entity_poly.type
_entity_poly.pdbx_seq_one_letter_code
_entity_poly.pdbx_strand_id
1 'polypeptide(L)'
;MSLYLLGIAAALLLAKVFSYFIKTEDSVFVIELPPYRVPNARSLFRSTWDKGKGFVRKAGTIIFAGTCFIWLLSYAGPGGLNVSIDQSFLALICGAIAPVFSPLGFGTWQAAAALVTGFLAKEVVVSTMNILYFVPDGSSLVHAVTEAFTPLSAYSFMVFTLLYIPCLATAATIQKETGSKKWTLFAIVYALIIAYILSFFIFRLGLLLGLN
;
A
#
# COMPACT_ATOMS: atom_id res chain seq x y z
N MET A 1 -16.68 -8.45 3.61
CA MET A 1 -17.62 -8.06 2.53
C MET A 1 -17.77 -6.54 2.41
N SER A 2 -17.96 -5.80 3.51
CA SER A 2 -18.03 -4.33 3.48
C SER A 2 -16.82 -3.66 2.81
N LEU A 3 -15.59 -4.12 3.09
CA LEU A 3 -14.36 -3.59 2.46
C LEU A 3 -14.33 -3.77 0.94
N TYR A 4 -14.82 -4.90 0.42
CA TYR A 4 -14.89 -5.14 -1.02
C TYR A 4 -15.89 -4.21 -1.69
N LEU A 5 -17.08 -4.06 -1.11
CA LEU A 5 -18.10 -3.14 -1.62
C LEU A 5 -17.63 -1.68 -1.59
N LEU A 6 -16.96 -1.29 -0.50
CA LEU A 6 -16.37 0.03 -0.35
C LEU A 6 -15.28 0.28 -1.41
N GLY A 7 -14.41 -0.70 -1.65
CA GLY A 7 -13.39 -0.61 -2.70
C GLY A 7 -13.99 -0.43 -4.10
N ILE A 8 -15.04 -1.20 -4.44
CA ILE A 8 -15.76 -1.06 -5.72
C ILE A 8 -16.41 0.32 -5.83
N ALA A 9 -17.11 0.76 -4.79
CA ALA A 9 -17.77 2.07 -4.78
C ALA A 9 -16.74 3.22 -4.92
N ALA A 10 -15.63 3.16 -4.19
CA ALA A 10 -14.55 4.14 -4.29
C ALA A 10 -13.92 4.16 -5.69
N ALA A 11 -13.69 2.99 -6.30
CA ALA A 11 -13.15 2.90 -7.66
C ALA A 11 -14.10 3.51 -8.70
N LEU A 12 -15.41 3.26 -8.61
CA LEU A 12 -16.41 3.85 -9.50
C LEU A 12 -16.52 5.37 -9.33
N LEU A 13 -16.50 5.86 -8.09
CA LEU A 13 -16.50 7.30 -7.81
C LEU A 13 -15.25 7.98 -8.37
N LEU A 14 -14.07 7.38 -8.14
CA LEU A 14 -12.80 7.87 -8.68
C LEU A 14 -12.80 7.90 -10.20
N ALA A 15 -13.25 6.82 -10.86
CA ALA A 15 -13.34 6.77 -12.31
C ALA A 15 -14.26 7.86 -12.87
N LYS A 16 -15.40 8.11 -12.22
CA LYS A 16 -16.33 9.18 -12.61
C LYS A 16 -15.72 10.57 -12.44
N VAL A 17 -15.03 10.82 -11.32
CA VAL A 17 -14.34 12.09 -11.07
C VAL A 17 -13.23 12.31 -12.11
N PHE A 18 -12.38 11.31 -12.35
CA PHE A 18 -11.31 11.41 -13.33
C PHE A 18 -11.85 11.59 -14.76
N SER A 19 -12.94 10.92 -15.12
CA SER A 19 -13.59 11.10 -16.43
C SER A 19 -14.17 12.49 -16.64
N TYR A 20 -14.45 13.24 -15.56
CA TYR A 20 -14.90 14.63 -15.67
C TYR A 20 -13.73 15.59 -15.87
N PHE A 21 -12.57 15.32 -15.26
CA PHE A 21 -11.38 16.18 -15.33
C PHE A 21 -10.49 15.91 -16.54
N ILE A 22 -10.41 14.66 -17.00
CA ILE A 22 -9.58 14.27 -18.14
C ILE A 22 -10.43 14.33 -19.40
N LYS A 23 -10.09 15.27 -20.30
CA LYS A 23 -10.67 15.31 -21.65
C LYS A 23 -10.23 14.06 -22.42
N THR A 24 -11.20 13.28 -22.88
CA THR A 24 -10.97 12.22 -23.86
C THR A 24 -10.53 12.87 -25.16
N GLU A 25 -9.28 12.64 -25.59
CA GLU A 25 -8.94 12.84 -26.99
C GLU A 25 -9.64 11.72 -27.76
N ASP A 26 -10.55 12.09 -28.66
CA ASP A 26 -11.21 11.15 -29.59
C ASP A 26 -10.15 10.57 -30.52
N SER A 27 -9.48 9.53 -30.06
CA SER A 27 -8.63 8.71 -30.92
C SER A 27 -9.56 7.87 -31.78
N VAL A 28 -9.64 8.25 -33.06
CA VAL A 28 -10.29 7.46 -34.11
C VAL A 28 -9.43 6.20 -34.33
N PHE A 29 -9.55 5.27 -33.39
CA PHE A 29 -9.00 3.93 -33.55
C PHE A 29 -9.93 3.16 -34.47
N VAL A 30 -9.66 3.25 -35.78
CA VAL A 30 -10.08 2.21 -36.72
C VAL A 30 -9.31 0.95 -36.33
N ILE A 31 -9.93 0.11 -35.51
CA ILE A 31 -9.42 -1.22 -35.20
C ILE A 31 -9.73 -2.09 -36.44
N GLU A 32 -8.83 -2.02 -37.42
CA GLU A 32 -8.67 -3.04 -38.45
C GLU A 32 -8.23 -4.31 -37.72
N LEU A 33 -9.19 -5.15 -37.29
CA LEU A 33 -8.88 -6.35 -36.54
C LEU A 33 -8.23 -7.36 -37.51
N PRO A 34 -6.92 -7.67 -37.37
CA PRO A 34 -6.27 -8.61 -38.27
C PRO A 34 -6.92 -10.00 -38.09
N PRO A 35 -6.94 -10.84 -39.14
CA PRO A 35 -7.51 -12.18 -39.05
C PRO A 35 -6.84 -12.93 -37.89
N TYR A 36 -7.65 -13.41 -36.95
CA TYR A 36 -7.23 -14.09 -35.74
C TYR A 36 -6.42 -15.34 -36.08
N ARG A 37 -5.09 -15.27 -35.91
CA ARG A 37 -4.19 -16.41 -36.11
C ARG A 37 -4.02 -17.13 -34.78
N VAL A 38 -4.38 -18.40 -34.73
CA VAL A 38 -4.19 -19.22 -33.53
C VAL A 38 -2.71 -19.22 -33.12
N PRO A 39 -2.38 -18.69 -31.94
CA PRO A 39 -1.00 -18.51 -31.53
C PRO A 39 -0.36 -19.86 -31.15
N ASN A 40 0.89 -20.05 -31.53
CA ASN A 40 1.65 -21.23 -31.11
C ASN A 40 1.93 -21.14 -29.60
N ALA A 41 1.42 -22.11 -28.83
CA ALA A 41 1.54 -22.15 -27.37
C ALA A 41 3.00 -22.05 -26.88
N ARG A 42 3.96 -22.62 -27.62
CA ARG A 42 5.39 -22.53 -27.27
C ARG A 42 5.93 -21.12 -27.42
N SER A 43 5.48 -20.38 -28.44
CA SER A 43 5.88 -18.99 -28.66
C SER A 43 5.27 -18.06 -27.62
N LEU A 44 3.98 -18.25 -27.29
CA LEU A 44 3.32 -17.54 -26.20
C LEU A 44 4.03 -17.75 -24.88
N PHE A 45 4.33 -19.00 -24.50
CA PHE A 45 4.97 -19.29 -23.23
C PHE A 45 6.36 -18.65 -23.14
N ARG A 46 7.14 -18.69 -24.23
CA ARG A 46 8.47 -18.05 -24.29
C ARG A 46 8.38 -16.52 -24.19
N SER A 47 7.43 -15.92 -24.91
CA SER A 47 7.19 -14.46 -24.85
C SER A 47 6.71 -14.00 -23.47
N THR A 48 5.77 -14.73 -22.87
CA THR A 48 5.30 -14.49 -21.51
C THR A 48 6.43 -14.65 -20.50
N TRP A 49 7.28 -15.66 -20.66
CA TRP A 49 8.45 -15.88 -19.80
C TRP A 49 9.49 -14.76 -19.90
N ASP A 50 9.82 -14.32 -21.11
CA ASP A 50 10.78 -13.23 -21.32
C ASP A 50 10.28 -11.92 -20.72
N LYS A 51 8.98 -11.61 -20.88
CA LYS A 51 8.34 -10.46 -20.25
C LYS A 51 8.26 -10.61 -18.72
N GLY A 52 7.89 -11.79 -18.22
CA GLY A 52 7.79 -12.10 -16.80
C GLY A 52 9.13 -12.01 -16.07
N LYS A 53 10.21 -12.50 -16.69
CA LYS A 53 11.58 -12.40 -16.14
C LYS A 53 12.02 -10.95 -15.97
N GLY A 54 11.64 -10.08 -16.91
CA GLY A 54 11.89 -8.64 -16.80
C GLY A 54 11.19 -8.01 -15.59
N PHE A 55 9.94 -8.38 -15.34
CA PHE A 55 9.18 -7.93 -14.17
C PHE A 55 9.81 -8.44 -12.86
N VAL A 56 10.10 -9.74 -12.76
CA VAL A 56 10.66 -10.36 -11.55
C VAL A 56 12.02 -9.75 -11.20
N ARG A 57 12.90 -9.54 -12.19
CA ARG A 57 14.20 -8.89 -11.94
C ARG A 57 14.02 -7.47 -11.42
N LYS A 58 13.16 -6.67 -12.04
CA LYS A 58 13.04 -5.25 -11.68
C LYS A 58 12.30 -5.03 -10.36
N ALA A 59 11.17 -5.71 -10.17
CA ALA A 59 10.41 -5.65 -8.91
C ALA A 59 11.20 -6.29 -7.76
N GLY A 60 11.82 -7.45 -8.00
CA GLY A 60 12.60 -8.16 -6.98
C GLY A 60 13.78 -7.36 -6.46
N THR A 61 14.54 -6.67 -7.32
CA THR A 61 15.66 -5.81 -6.87
C THR A 61 15.18 -4.67 -5.98
N ILE A 62 14.05 -4.05 -6.29
CA ILE A 62 13.49 -2.94 -5.50
C ILE A 62 12.98 -3.45 -4.14
N ILE A 63 12.22 -4.55 -4.12
CA ILE A 63 11.70 -5.14 -2.88
C ILE A 63 12.86 -5.57 -1.98
N PHE A 64 13.84 -6.29 -2.51
CA PHE A 64 15.00 -6.76 -1.75
C PHE A 64 15.79 -5.60 -1.15
N ALA A 65 16.05 -4.55 -1.93
CA ALA A 65 16.73 -3.35 -1.44
C ALA A 65 15.92 -2.67 -0.33
N GLY A 66 14.60 -2.54 -0.49
CA GLY A 66 13.73 -1.95 0.52
C GLY A 66 13.66 -2.76 1.82
N THR A 67 13.59 -4.09 1.74
CA THR A 67 13.60 -4.98 2.92
C THR A 67 14.93 -4.89 3.67
N CYS A 68 16.06 -4.91 2.95
CA CYS A 68 17.38 -4.75 3.56
C CYS A 68 17.51 -3.39 4.27
N PHE A 69 16.97 -2.33 3.66
CA PHE A 69 16.95 -0.99 4.24
C PHE A 69 16.10 -0.90 5.50
N ILE A 70 14.88 -1.46 5.49
CA ILE A 70 14.02 -1.50 6.70
C ILE A 70 14.66 -2.32 7.80
N TRP A 71 15.26 -3.45 7.47
CA TRP A 71 15.95 -4.30 8.44
C TRP A 71 17.12 -3.55 9.10
N LEU A 72 17.90 -2.79 8.32
CA LEU A 72 18.96 -1.94 8.85
C LEU A 72 18.41 -0.86 9.77
N LEU A 73 17.32 -0.18 9.41
CA LEU A 73 16.66 0.82 10.26
C LEU A 73 16.04 0.23 11.53
N SER A 74 15.62 -1.03 11.47
CA SER A 74 15.10 -1.77 12.62
C SER A 74 16.21 -2.23 13.57
N TYR A 75 17.42 -2.49 13.05
CA TYR A 75 18.55 -2.99 13.82
C TYR A 75 19.46 -1.88 14.38
N ALA A 76 19.54 -0.75 13.68
CA ALA A 76 20.31 0.42 14.09
C ALA A 76 19.43 1.40 14.88
N GLY A 77 20.01 1.99 15.93
CA GLY A 77 19.39 3.06 16.71
C GLY A 77 20.42 4.11 17.14
N PRO A 78 19.99 5.19 17.81
CA PRO A 78 20.89 6.24 18.29
C PRO A 78 21.97 5.73 19.25
N GLY A 79 21.71 4.60 19.93
CA GLY A 79 22.63 3.93 20.85
C GLY A 79 23.62 2.96 20.20
N GLY A 80 23.62 2.81 18.87
CA GLY A 80 24.52 1.91 18.13
C GLY A 80 23.79 0.81 17.36
N LEU A 81 24.43 -0.36 17.26
CA LEU A 81 23.90 -1.55 16.59
C LEU A 81 23.38 -2.54 17.63
N ASN A 82 22.26 -3.22 17.34
CA ASN A 82 21.55 -4.15 18.25
C ASN A 82 20.75 -3.45 19.37
N VAL A 83 19.96 -2.45 18.99
CA VAL A 83 19.05 -1.76 19.93
C VAL A 83 17.67 -2.43 19.90
N SER A 84 16.96 -2.44 21.03
CA SER A 84 15.55 -2.85 21.11
C SER A 84 14.71 -2.12 20.05
N ILE A 85 13.75 -2.82 19.44
CA ILE A 85 12.93 -2.30 18.33
C ILE A 85 12.27 -0.95 18.69
N ASP A 86 11.86 -0.75 19.94
CA ASP A 86 11.24 0.50 20.42
C ASP A 86 12.14 1.74 20.33
N GLN A 87 13.47 1.55 20.32
CA GLN A 87 14.46 2.63 20.22
C GLN A 87 15.19 2.63 18.86
N SER A 88 14.75 1.79 17.92
CA SER A 88 15.29 1.75 16.56
C SER A 88 15.03 3.06 15.81
N PHE A 89 15.85 3.37 14.80
CA PHE A 89 15.56 4.50 13.92
C PHE A 89 14.20 4.38 13.25
N LEU A 90 13.74 3.16 12.97
CA LEU A 90 12.40 2.89 12.47
C LEU A 90 11.32 3.43 13.43
N ALA A 91 11.42 3.12 14.73
CA ALA A 91 10.46 3.58 15.74
C ALA A 91 10.49 5.11 15.91
N LEU A 92 11.67 5.74 15.83
CA LEU A 92 11.79 7.20 15.91
C LEU A 92 11.14 7.91 14.72
N ILE A 93 11.45 7.46 13.50
CA ILE A 93 10.88 8.03 12.28
C ILE A 93 9.36 7.82 12.25
N CYS A 94 8.91 6.60 12.54
CA CYS A 94 7.49 6.27 12.53
C CYS A 94 6.73 6.91 13.69
N GLY A 95 7.37 7.11 14.85
CA GLY A 95 6.84 7.86 15.98
C GLY A 95 6.65 9.34 15.66
N ALA A 96 7.50 9.94 14.84
CA ALA A 96 7.30 11.30 14.34
C ALA A 96 6.14 11.41 13.33
N ILE A 97 5.86 10.34 12.58
CA ILE A 97 4.75 10.28 11.61
C ILE A 97 3.42 9.92 12.30
N ALA A 98 3.46 9.16 13.39
CA ALA A 98 2.30 8.66 14.11
C ALA A 98 1.22 9.71 14.46
N PRO A 99 1.55 10.97 14.85
CA PRO A 99 0.55 12.00 15.13
C PRO A 99 -0.38 12.30 13.94
N VAL A 100 0.11 12.16 12.71
CA VAL A 100 -0.69 12.37 11.48
C VAL A 100 -1.82 11.35 11.38
N PHE A 101 -1.62 10.15 11.94
CA PHE A 101 -2.59 9.05 11.97
C PHE A 101 -3.43 8.99 13.25
N SER A 102 -3.09 9.78 14.28
CA SER A 102 -3.91 9.90 15.50
C SER A 102 -5.38 10.26 15.24
N PRO A 103 -5.75 11.18 14.31
CA PRO A 103 -7.16 11.47 14.07
C PRO A 103 -7.91 10.35 13.32
N LEU A 104 -7.22 9.31 12.84
CA LEU A 104 -7.78 8.13 12.17
C LEU A 104 -7.95 6.94 13.13
N GLY A 105 -7.51 7.07 14.38
CA GLY A 105 -7.64 6.04 15.42
C GLY A 105 -6.47 5.08 15.56
N PHE A 106 -5.42 5.20 14.75
CA PHE A 106 -4.26 4.30 14.76
C PHE A 106 -2.93 5.05 14.85
N GLY A 107 -2.86 6.07 15.71
CA GLY A 107 -1.67 6.90 15.93
C GLY A 107 -0.50 6.21 16.66
N THR A 108 -0.31 4.90 16.47
CA THR A 108 0.82 4.17 17.04
C THR A 108 1.99 4.13 16.06
N TRP A 109 3.22 4.11 16.58
CA TRP A 109 4.40 4.03 15.72
C TRP A 109 4.48 2.68 15.00
N GLN A 110 3.93 1.61 15.59
CA GLN A 110 3.81 0.29 14.97
C GLN A 110 2.90 0.32 13.73
N ALA A 111 1.75 1.02 13.82
CA ALA A 111 0.85 1.21 12.69
C ALA A 111 1.52 1.98 11.56
N ALA A 112 2.20 3.08 11.89
CA ALA A 112 2.95 3.86 10.91
C ALA A 112 4.08 3.05 10.26
N ALA A 113 4.84 2.27 11.05
CA ALA A 113 5.88 1.39 10.54
C ALA A 113 5.35 0.33 9.58
N ALA A 114 4.23 -0.32 9.93
CA ALA A 114 3.60 -1.31 9.05
C ALA A 114 3.07 -0.71 7.75
N LEU A 115 2.61 0.55 7.74
CA LEU A 115 2.23 1.24 6.49
C LEU A 115 3.43 1.55 5.60
N VAL A 116 4.56 1.92 6.20
CA VAL A 116 5.83 2.16 5.49
C VAL A 116 6.34 0.87 4.85
N THR A 117 6.35 -0.23 5.58
CA THR A 117 6.74 -1.54 5.01
C THR A 117 5.70 -2.03 4.00
N GLY A 118 4.43 -1.75 4.23
CA GLY A 118 3.33 -2.05 3.32
C GLY A 118 3.44 -1.38 1.95
N PHE A 119 4.14 -0.22 1.87
CA PHE A 119 4.36 0.46 0.60
C PHE A 119 5.27 -0.36 -0.34
N LEU A 120 6.18 -1.17 0.20
CA LEU A 120 6.95 -2.13 -0.59
C LEU A 120 6.04 -3.25 -1.13
N ALA A 121 5.26 -3.85 -0.24
CA ALA A 121 4.30 -4.90 -0.56
C ALA A 121 3.18 -4.93 0.49
N LYS A 122 1.92 -4.91 0.04
CA LYS A 122 0.76 -4.73 0.92
C LYS A 122 0.57 -5.92 1.87
N GLU A 123 1.00 -7.10 1.46
CA GLU A 123 0.94 -8.34 2.23
C GLU A 123 1.96 -8.35 3.37
N VAL A 124 3.04 -7.58 3.25
CA VAL A 124 4.12 -7.49 4.25
C VAL A 124 3.67 -6.73 5.51
N VAL A 125 2.55 -5.99 5.45
CA VAL A 125 1.96 -5.31 6.61
C VAL A 125 1.71 -6.31 7.76
N VAL A 126 1.13 -7.48 7.45
CA VAL A 126 0.82 -8.51 8.46
C VAL A 126 2.11 -9.10 9.04
N SER A 127 3.09 -9.41 8.19
CA SER A 127 4.40 -9.94 8.62
C SER A 127 5.16 -8.93 9.50
N THR A 128 5.09 -7.65 9.14
CA THR A 128 5.72 -6.57 9.92
C THR A 128 5.06 -6.43 11.29
N MET A 129 3.73 -6.49 11.35
CA MET A 129 3.03 -6.47 12.64
C MET A 129 3.41 -7.65 13.53
N ASN A 130 3.63 -8.84 12.96
CA ASN A 130 4.11 -10.00 13.73
C ASN A 130 5.47 -9.73 14.39
N ILE A 131 6.40 -9.14 13.64
CA ILE A 131 7.74 -8.77 14.14
C ILE A 131 7.65 -7.66 15.20
N LEU A 132 6.83 -6.63 14.97
CA LEU A 132 6.75 -5.45 15.86
C LEU A 132 6.02 -5.72 17.18
N TYR A 133 5.03 -6.62 17.19
CA TYR A 133 4.36 -7.04 18.42
C TYR A 133 5.07 -8.19 19.13
N PHE A 134 6.27 -8.58 18.66
CA PHE A 134 7.07 -9.68 19.22
C PHE A 134 6.31 -11.01 19.27
N VAL A 135 5.49 -11.27 18.26
CA VAL A 135 4.67 -12.47 18.19
C VAL A 135 5.22 -13.39 17.10
N PRO A 136 5.56 -14.66 17.40
CA PRO A 136 5.98 -15.61 16.36
C PRO A 136 4.78 -16.26 15.63
N ASP A 137 3.65 -16.46 16.32
CA ASP A 137 2.49 -17.20 15.81
C ASP A 137 1.30 -16.29 15.42
N GLY A 138 0.63 -16.62 14.32
CA GLY A 138 -0.49 -15.81 13.81
C GLY A 138 -1.73 -15.77 14.72
N SER A 139 -1.90 -16.73 15.63
CA SER A 139 -3.01 -16.76 16.60
C SER A 139 -2.81 -15.77 17.75
N SER A 140 -1.57 -15.63 18.24
CA SER A 140 -1.22 -14.64 19.27
C SER A 140 -1.19 -13.22 18.73
N LEU A 141 -1.03 -13.05 17.40
CA LEU A 141 -1.11 -11.73 16.77
C LEU A 141 -2.50 -11.11 16.91
N VAL A 142 -3.55 -11.93 16.90
CA VAL A 142 -4.94 -11.47 17.10
C VAL A 142 -5.11 -10.85 18.49
N HIS A 143 -4.51 -11.45 19.50
CA HIS A 143 -4.55 -10.93 20.88
C HIS A 143 -3.78 -9.60 21.00
N ALA A 144 -2.56 -9.52 20.46
CA ALA A 144 -1.78 -8.28 20.48
C ALA A 144 -2.48 -7.14 19.72
N VAL A 145 -3.11 -7.43 18.58
CA VAL A 145 -3.84 -6.44 17.78
C VAL A 145 -5.12 -5.99 18.48
N THR A 146 -5.84 -6.86 19.19
CA THR A 146 -7.06 -6.49 19.93
C THR A 146 -6.77 -5.65 21.16
N GLU A 147 -5.57 -5.73 21.74
CA GLU A 147 -5.11 -4.80 22.77
C GLU A 147 -4.69 -3.45 22.19
N ALA A 148 -4.06 -3.43 21.01
CA ALA A 148 -3.53 -2.21 20.40
C ALA A 148 -4.55 -1.43 19.55
N PHE A 149 -5.59 -2.09 19.03
CA PHE A 149 -6.61 -1.50 18.16
C PHE A 149 -8.02 -1.78 18.67
N THR A 150 -8.87 -0.76 18.63
CA THR A 150 -10.31 -0.96 18.76
C THR A 150 -10.87 -1.48 17.41
N PRO A 151 -12.03 -2.16 17.41
CA PRO A 151 -12.65 -2.63 16.17
C PRO A 151 -12.82 -1.51 15.13
N LEU A 152 -13.15 -0.30 15.59
CA LEU A 152 -13.29 0.86 14.71
C LEU A 152 -11.95 1.33 14.14
N SER A 153 -10.89 1.40 14.96
CA SER A 153 -9.58 1.82 14.46
C SER A 153 -8.94 0.77 13.54
N ALA A 154 -9.14 -0.52 13.82
CA ALA A 154 -8.74 -1.61 12.94
C ALA A 154 -9.45 -1.51 11.58
N TYR A 155 -10.75 -1.19 11.57
CA TYR A 155 -11.49 -0.99 10.33
C TYR A 155 -10.98 0.21 9.51
N SER A 156 -10.74 1.35 10.17
CA SER A 156 -10.12 2.53 9.56
C SER A 156 -8.73 2.21 8.97
N PHE A 157 -7.91 1.46 9.70
CA PHE A 157 -6.58 1.02 9.24
C PHE A 157 -6.66 0.13 8.00
N MET A 158 -7.63 -0.79 7.94
CA MET A 158 -7.84 -1.64 6.77
C MET A 158 -8.29 -0.84 5.55
N VAL A 159 -9.21 0.13 5.72
CA VAL A 159 -9.65 1.02 4.63
C VAL A 159 -8.48 1.86 4.12
N PHE A 160 -7.68 2.41 5.04
CA PHE A 160 -6.49 3.16 4.69
C PHE A 160 -5.51 2.28 3.89
N THR A 161 -5.20 1.08 4.40
CA THR A 161 -4.27 0.13 3.76
C THR A 161 -4.72 -0.29 2.35
N LEU A 162 -6.04 -0.40 2.14
CA LEU A 162 -6.65 -0.76 0.87
C LEU A 162 -6.48 0.36 -0.18
N LEU A 163 -6.68 1.62 0.22
CA LEU A 163 -6.77 2.76 -0.71
C LEU A 163 -5.50 3.60 -0.81
N TYR A 164 -4.60 3.54 0.17
CA TYR A 164 -3.38 4.35 0.14
C TYR A 164 -2.44 3.90 -0.98
N ILE A 165 -1.37 4.68 -1.13
CA ILE A 165 -0.30 4.60 -2.13
C ILE A 165 -0.18 3.21 -2.83
N PRO A 166 -0.17 3.18 -4.18
CA PRO A 166 0.14 1.96 -4.92
C PRO A 166 1.50 1.38 -4.50
N CYS A 167 1.64 0.05 -4.49
CA CYS A 167 2.90 -0.57 -4.10
C CYS A 167 4.06 -0.12 -5.02
N LEU A 168 5.30 -0.24 -4.54
CA LEU A 168 6.48 0.18 -5.29
C LEU A 168 6.55 -0.38 -6.72
N ALA A 169 6.06 -1.60 -6.93
CA ALA A 169 5.98 -2.21 -8.25
C ALA A 169 5.05 -1.44 -9.21
N THR A 170 3.87 -1.00 -8.74
CA THR A 170 2.91 -0.24 -9.54
C THR A 170 3.35 1.21 -9.74
N ALA A 171 3.95 1.83 -8.73
CA ALA A 171 4.55 3.16 -8.90
C ALA A 171 5.69 3.14 -9.95
N ALA A 172 6.55 2.11 -9.93
CA ALA A 172 7.63 1.95 -10.89
C ALA A 172 7.14 1.70 -12.33
N THR A 173 6.03 0.96 -12.51
CA THR A 173 5.44 0.78 -13.84
C THR A 173 4.81 2.07 -14.35
N ILE A 174 4.06 2.81 -13.51
CA ILE A 174 3.49 4.13 -13.88
C ILE A 174 4.61 5.07 -14.36
N GLN A 175 5.71 5.14 -13.62
CA GLN A 175 6.84 5.98 -14.02
C GLN A 175 7.44 5.56 -15.37
N LYS A 176 7.52 4.26 -15.63
CA LYS A 176 8.08 3.72 -16.87
C LYS A 176 7.18 3.97 -18.09
N GLU A 177 5.87 3.87 -17.92
CA GLU A 177 4.89 4.04 -19.00
C GLU A 177 4.58 5.52 -19.27
N THR A 178 4.43 6.34 -18.23
CA THR A 178 4.11 7.77 -18.40
C THR A 178 5.35 8.61 -18.72
N GLY A 179 6.56 8.11 -18.46
CA GLY A 179 7.82 8.83 -18.70
C GLY A 179 8.02 10.08 -17.84
N SER A 180 7.10 10.39 -16.92
CA SER A 180 7.11 11.62 -16.12
C SER A 180 7.00 11.32 -14.63
N LYS A 181 8.03 11.73 -13.87
CA LYS A 181 8.05 11.62 -12.40
C LYS A 181 6.93 12.44 -11.74
N LYS A 182 6.50 13.54 -12.37
CA LYS A 182 5.43 14.41 -11.85
C LYS A 182 4.09 13.66 -11.83
N TRP A 183 3.81 12.88 -12.86
CA TRP A 183 2.59 12.07 -12.95
C TRP A 183 2.59 10.92 -11.94
N THR A 184 3.73 10.26 -11.73
CA THR A 184 3.85 9.23 -10.69
C THR A 184 3.65 9.81 -9.30
N LEU A 185 4.25 10.98 -9.00
CA LEU A 185 4.07 11.65 -7.72
C LEU A 185 2.61 12.07 -7.51
N PHE A 186 1.97 12.64 -8.54
CA PHE A 186 0.56 12.95 -8.51
C PHE A 186 -0.28 11.70 -8.18
N ALA A 187 0.01 10.56 -8.81
CA ALA A 187 -0.68 9.30 -8.57
C ALA A 187 -0.58 8.83 -7.10
N ILE A 188 0.61 8.96 -6.52
CA ILE A 188 0.88 8.60 -5.12
C ILE A 188 0.15 9.55 -4.16
N VAL A 189 0.25 10.85 -4.40
CA VAL A 189 -0.27 11.89 -3.49
C VAL A 189 -1.79 11.91 -3.51
N TYR A 190 -2.44 11.84 -4.67
CA TYR A 190 -3.91 11.85 -4.72
C TYR A 190 -4.48 10.62 -4.00
N ALA A 191 -3.88 9.44 -4.19
CA ALA A 191 -4.35 8.21 -3.56
C ALA A 191 -4.23 8.30 -2.03
N LEU A 192 -3.11 8.84 -1.53
CA LEU A 192 -2.91 9.04 -0.09
C LEU A 192 -3.91 10.02 0.50
N ILE A 193 -4.20 11.13 -0.18
CA ILE A 193 -5.20 12.12 0.27
C ILE A 193 -6.59 11.49 0.36
N ILE A 194 -7.00 10.75 -0.66
CA ILE A 194 -8.32 10.11 -0.69
C ILE A 194 -8.45 9.04 0.39
N ALA A 195 -7.42 8.20 0.54
CA ALA A 195 -7.37 7.20 1.60
C ALA A 195 -7.47 7.84 3.00
N TYR A 196 -6.76 8.95 3.21
CA TYR A 196 -6.78 9.70 4.46
C TYR A 196 -8.17 10.27 4.76
N ILE A 197 -8.77 10.97 3.79
CA ILE A 197 -10.09 11.59 3.93
C ILE A 197 -11.15 10.53 4.23
N LEU A 198 -11.19 9.45 3.45
CA LEU A 198 -12.21 8.43 3.62
C LEU A 198 -12.09 7.71 4.98
N SER A 199 -10.86 7.37 5.37
CA SER A 199 -10.60 6.70 6.65
C SER A 199 -10.89 7.63 7.83
N PHE A 200 -10.58 8.92 7.71
CA PHE A 200 -10.94 9.94 8.71
C PHE A 200 -12.46 10.04 8.88
N PHE A 201 -13.23 10.11 7.79
CA PHE A 201 -14.69 10.14 7.86
C PHE A 201 -15.24 8.87 8.52
N ILE A 202 -14.74 7.69 8.16
CA ILE A 202 -15.19 6.43 8.75
C ILE A 202 -14.92 6.40 10.25
N PHE A 203 -13.73 6.79 10.68
CA PHE A 203 -13.38 6.80 12.10
C PHE A 203 -14.21 7.82 12.89
N ARG A 204 -14.36 9.04 12.37
CA ARG A 204 -15.14 10.09 13.06
C ARG A 204 -16.64 9.82 13.09
N LEU A 205 -17.21 9.32 11.99
CA LEU A 205 -18.61 8.91 11.95
C LEU A 205 -18.86 7.70 12.85
N GLY A 206 -17.93 6.73 12.90
CA GLY A 206 -18.03 5.59 13.81
C GLY A 206 -18.07 6.03 15.27
N LEU A 207 -17.19 6.95 15.68
CA LEU A 207 -17.22 7.53 17.02
C LEU A 207 -18.51 8.29 17.32
N LEU A 208 -19.04 9.06 16.35
CA LEU A 208 -20.31 9.78 16.50
C LEU A 208 -21.52 8.84 16.64
N LEU A 209 -21.45 7.66 16.02
CA LEU A 209 -22.45 6.60 16.16
C LEU A 209 -22.29 5.77 17.45
N GLY A 210 -21.31 6.11 18.30
CA GLY A 210 -21.05 5.42 19.57
C GLY A 210 -20.35 4.06 19.42
N LEU A 211 -19.75 3.78 18.25
CA LEU A 211 -18.94 2.60 18.03
C LEU A 211 -17.52 2.87 18.54
N ASN A 212 -17.02 2.00 19.42
CA ASN A 212 -15.62 1.99 19.86
C ASN A 212 -14.88 0.82 19.23
#